data_AF-A0A1E5NIE3-F1
#
_entry.id   AF-A0A1E5NIE3-F1
#
_cell.length_a   1.000
_cell.length_b   1.000
_cell.length_c   1.000
_cell.angle_alpha   90.00
_cell.angle_beta   90.00
_cell.angle_gamma   90.00
#
_symmetry.space_group_name_H-M   'P 1'
#
loop_
_entity.id
_entity.type
_entity.pdbx_description
1 polymer ?
#
loop_
_entity_poly.entity_id
_entity_poly.type
_entity_poly.pdbx_seq_one_letter_code
_entity_poly.pdbx_strand_id
1 'polypeptide(L)'
;MRIIIEKMLLLIYNIFMNKKHFFIKKNRKHKKFYKKLSHKKHTIKKFRYELKKKRKSGFATGSIYKKSIHKKKDKLEINIPKILSFDENLYETLVFFNKIREISDNKKRLFINMQYLTYITPEAALVLVSELDRLCTLHKTKIGVYDFNKWNNEIKNIFNDIGMYDFLNIKLSRKEKRYIIPSNNSNIIYLKFKSGTSGNEARKLQIVNEMESLINENSISGKKTLKVGITEAILNTHHHAYPNDFIGNSIYKLKKWWLLGYININDNNIKIIIYDQGKTIPKTLDLKKYFILNKNDAEKILTAVETSESSTKLENRGKGLKSIKKYAKKSDDGELVIISGKGYYKYTKNNDTIESKLLADNLQGTLISWNGCIKSEIDIDETLYEEE
;
A
#
# COMPACT_ATOMS: atom_id res chain seq x y z
N MET A 1 27.62 -27.95 -20.27
CA MET A 1 27.40 -29.39 -20.56
C MET A 1 27.27 -30.28 -19.31
N ARG A 2 28.23 -30.32 -18.38
CA ARG A 2 28.17 -31.20 -17.18
C ARG A 2 26.93 -31.03 -16.27
N ILE A 3 26.50 -29.78 -16.04
CA ILE A 3 25.32 -29.47 -15.21
C ILE A 3 24.00 -29.92 -15.88
N ILE A 4 23.96 -29.94 -17.22
CA ILE A 4 22.79 -30.37 -17.99
C ILE A 4 22.65 -31.90 -17.89
N ILE A 5 23.77 -32.63 -17.96
CA ILE A 5 23.82 -34.08 -17.78
C ILE A 5 23.38 -34.46 -16.35
N GLU A 6 23.82 -33.73 -15.32
CA GLU A 6 23.38 -33.95 -13.93
C GLU A 6 21.87 -33.73 -13.74
N LYS A 7 21.30 -32.68 -14.36
CA LYS A 7 19.86 -32.41 -14.28
C LYS A 7 19.04 -33.45 -15.05
N MET A 8 19.50 -33.92 -16.21
CA MET A 8 18.85 -35.01 -16.95
C MET A 8 18.87 -36.33 -16.16
N LEU A 9 19.99 -36.67 -15.51
CA LEU A 9 20.08 -37.87 -14.67
C LEU A 9 19.15 -37.82 -13.46
N LEU A 10 18.97 -36.64 -12.85
CA LEU A 10 18.00 -36.44 -11.77
C LEU A 10 16.55 -36.54 -12.23
N LEU A 11 16.25 -36.04 -13.44
CA LEU A 11 14.91 -36.12 -14.02
C LEU A 11 14.54 -37.58 -14.34
N ILE A 12 15.46 -38.32 -14.97
CA ILE A 12 15.30 -39.76 -15.26
C ILE A 12 15.13 -40.56 -13.96
N TYR A 13 15.89 -40.23 -12.92
CA TYR A 13 15.76 -40.87 -11.60
C TYR A 13 14.38 -40.62 -10.96
N ASN A 14 13.87 -39.40 -11.03
CA ASN A 14 12.55 -39.07 -10.47
C ASN A 14 11.40 -39.73 -11.26
N ILE A 15 11.52 -39.82 -12.59
CA ILE A 15 10.55 -40.55 -13.44
C ILE A 15 10.55 -42.04 -13.08
N PHE A 16 11.73 -42.64 -12.82
CA PHE A 16 11.84 -44.04 -12.40
C PHE A 16 11.33 -44.29 -10.97
N MET A 17 11.50 -43.33 -10.07
CA MET A 17 11.05 -43.44 -8.67
C MET A 17 9.54 -43.21 -8.51
N ASN A 18 8.90 -42.46 -9.41
CA ASN A 18 7.43 -42.33 -9.43
C ASN A 18 6.72 -43.59 -9.97
N LYS A 19 7.40 -44.42 -10.77
CA LYS A 19 6.87 -45.74 -11.18
C LYS A 19 6.93 -46.80 -10.06
N LYS A 20 7.43 -46.46 -8.87
CA LYS A 20 7.66 -47.36 -7.74
C LYS A 20 6.38 -47.81 -7.01
N HIS A 21 5.19 -47.41 -7.46
CA HIS A 21 3.91 -47.94 -6.98
C HIS A 21 3.30 -49.05 -7.84
N PHE A 22 3.93 -49.42 -8.95
CA PHE A 22 3.48 -50.57 -9.73
C PHE A 22 4.63 -51.58 -9.89
N PHE A 23 4.38 -52.82 -9.43
CA PHE A 23 5.25 -54.00 -9.50
C PHE A 23 6.42 -54.10 -8.51
N ILE A 24 6.09 -54.58 -7.31
CA ILE A 24 6.99 -55.45 -6.54
C ILE A 24 6.85 -56.86 -7.11
N LYS A 25 7.85 -57.35 -7.88
CA LYS A 25 8.10 -58.78 -7.99
C LYS A 25 9.60 -59.08 -8.09
N LYS A 26 10.02 -60.02 -7.24
CA LYS A 26 11.37 -60.52 -6.98
C LYS A 26 12.18 -60.74 -8.26
N ASN A 27 13.40 -60.18 -8.32
CA ASN A 27 14.43 -60.72 -9.21
C ASN A 27 15.85 -60.49 -8.67
N ARG A 28 16.68 -61.55 -8.62
CA ARG A 28 18.03 -61.57 -8.01
C ARG A 28 19.02 -60.55 -8.65
N LYS A 29 18.74 -60.06 -9.87
CA LYS A 29 19.52 -59.00 -10.55
C LYS A 29 19.38 -57.61 -9.89
N HIS A 30 18.25 -57.30 -9.25
CA HIS A 30 18.05 -56.01 -8.55
C HIS A 30 18.94 -55.86 -7.30
N LYS A 31 19.17 -56.92 -6.52
CA LYS A 31 20.01 -56.88 -5.31
C LYS A 31 21.48 -56.52 -5.61
N LYS A 32 22.04 -56.98 -6.75
CA LYS A 32 23.40 -56.63 -7.19
C LYS A 32 23.50 -55.15 -7.62
N PHE A 33 22.47 -54.60 -8.27
CA PHE A 33 22.41 -53.19 -8.67
C PHE A 33 22.31 -52.25 -7.45
N TYR A 34 21.48 -52.58 -6.45
CA TYR A 34 21.38 -51.81 -5.22
C TYR A 34 22.63 -51.91 -4.33
N LYS A 35 23.36 -53.03 -4.33
CA LYS A 35 24.70 -53.14 -3.69
C LYS A 35 25.74 -52.21 -4.34
N LYS A 36 25.77 -52.08 -5.67
CA LYS A 36 26.64 -51.14 -6.40
C LYS A 36 26.28 -49.67 -6.12
N LEU A 37 24.99 -49.33 -6.00
CA LEU A 37 24.52 -47.98 -5.63
C LEU A 37 24.86 -47.63 -4.16
N SER A 38 24.75 -48.59 -3.25
CA SER A 38 25.16 -48.45 -1.85
C SER A 38 26.67 -48.20 -1.71
N HIS A 39 27.50 -48.95 -2.45
CA HIS A 39 28.96 -48.73 -2.49
C HIS A 39 29.31 -47.33 -3.03
N LYS A 40 28.70 -46.88 -4.15
CA LYS A 40 28.86 -45.50 -4.66
C LYS A 40 28.47 -44.43 -3.62
N LYS A 41 27.41 -44.68 -2.83
CA LYS A 41 26.95 -43.79 -1.75
C LYS A 41 28.00 -43.68 -0.62
N HIS A 42 28.67 -44.78 -0.30
CA HIS A 42 29.73 -44.82 0.72
C HIS A 42 31.01 -44.11 0.24
N THR A 43 31.41 -44.30 -1.02
CA THR A 43 32.56 -43.63 -1.63
C THR A 43 32.37 -42.10 -1.69
N ILE A 44 31.17 -41.63 -2.04
CA ILE A 44 30.83 -40.18 -2.06
C ILE A 44 30.84 -39.59 -0.64
N LYS A 45 30.41 -40.35 0.38
CA LYS A 45 30.44 -39.90 1.79
C LYS A 45 31.87 -39.81 2.32
N LYS A 46 32.73 -40.79 1.99
CA LYS A 46 34.15 -40.81 2.35
C LYS A 46 34.92 -39.68 1.66
N PHE A 47 34.66 -39.41 0.38
CA PHE A 47 35.24 -38.28 -0.36
C PHE A 47 34.82 -36.92 0.20
N ARG A 48 33.56 -36.76 0.63
CA ARG A 48 33.08 -35.54 1.30
C ARG A 48 33.69 -35.34 2.70
N TYR A 49 34.03 -36.42 3.39
CA TYR A 49 34.72 -36.36 4.68
C TYR A 49 36.19 -35.96 4.52
N GLU A 50 36.90 -36.56 3.56
CA GLU A 50 38.28 -36.21 3.17
C GLU A 50 38.39 -34.72 2.74
N LEU A 51 37.43 -34.21 1.96
CA LEU A 51 37.37 -32.79 1.57
C LEU A 51 37.11 -31.86 2.76
N LYS A 52 36.39 -32.31 3.80
CA LYS A 52 36.20 -31.54 5.04
C LYS A 52 37.45 -31.57 5.93
N LYS A 53 38.24 -32.64 5.88
CA LYS A 53 39.50 -32.79 6.62
C LYS A 53 40.61 -31.92 6.01
N LYS A 54 40.75 -31.94 4.67
CA LYS A 54 41.66 -31.04 3.92
C LYS A 54 41.33 -29.55 4.06
N ARG A 55 40.06 -29.20 4.34
CA ARG A 55 39.63 -27.82 4.64
C ARG A 55 39.95 -27.34 6.05
N LYS A 56 40.27 -28.23 6.99
CA LYS A 56 40.56 -27.89 8.39
C LYS A 56 42.06 -27.85 8.72
N SER A 57 42.93 -28.34 7.84
CA SER A 57 44.37 -28.49 8.11
C SER A 57 45.28 -27.65 7.19
N GLY A 58 44.75 -26.66 6.48
CA GLY A 58 45.54 -25.84 5.55
C GLY A 58 45.31 -24.35 5.77
N PHE A 59 46.38 -23.67 6.21
CA PHE A 59 46.62 -22.22 6.27
C PHE A 59 46.25 -21.50 7.58
N ALA A 60 47.12 -21.68 8.57
CA ALA A 60 47.70 -20.56 9.30
C ALA A 60 49.14 -20.34 8.78
N THR A 61 49.35 -19.31 7.95
CA THR A 61 50.61 -18.56 7.81
C THR A 61 50.36 -17.27 7.00
N GLY A 62 50.69 -16.11 7.60
CA GLY A 62 51.33 -14.97 6.93
C GLY A 62 50.57 -14.16 5.87
N SER A 63 49.82 -13.16 6.34
CA SER A 63 49.62 -11.81 5.78
C SER A 63 49.69 -11.57 4.25
N ILE A 64 48.52 -11.37 3.62
CA ILE A 64 48.18 -10.14 2.85
C ILE A 64 46.67 -9.94 3.02
N TYR A 65 46.25 -8.74 3.43
CA TYR A 65 44.87 -8.29 3.57
C TYR A 65 43.98 -8.65 2.37
N LYS A 66 43.35 -9.83 2.38
CA LYS A 66 42.16 -10.11 1.59
C LYS A 66 40.95 -9.89 2.48
N LYS A 67 40.47 -8.63 2.48
CA LYS A 67 39.12 -8.28 2.93
C LYS A 67 38.18 -9.39 2.52
N SER A 68 37.60 -10.07 3.50
CA SER A 68 36.49 -10.99 3.26
C SER A 68 35.37 -10.16 2.64
N ILE A 69 35.24 -10.19 1.32
CA ILE A 69 34.05 -9.74 0.61
C ILE A 69 32.98 -10.77 0.96
N HIS A 70 32.41 -10.65 2.16
CA HIS A 70 31.04 -11.08 2.37
C HIS A 70 30.23 -10.33 1.31
N LYS A 71 29.72 -11.04 0.31
CA LYS A 71 28.67 -10.51 -0.56
C LYS A 71 27.52 -10.09 0.35
N LYS A 72 27.50 -8.81 0.77
CA LYS A 72 26.33 -8.15 1.36
C LYS A 72 25.20 -8.47 0.39
N LYS A 73 24.24 -9.28 0.81
CA LYS A 73 23.02 -9.47 0.02
C LYS A 73 22.46 -8.09 -0.27
N ASP A 74 22.19 -7.83 -1.55
CA ASP A 74 21.56 -6.65 -2.12
C ASP A 74 20.28 -6.23 -1.38
N LYS A 75 20.44 -5.41 -0.33
CA LYS A 75 19.34 -4.82 0.44
C LYS A 75 19.22 -3.35 0.07
N LEU A 76 17.98 -2.89 -0.05
CA LEU A 76 17.66 -1.47 -0.08
C LEU A 76 16.90 -1.15 1.20
N GLU A 77 17.45 -0.25 2.00
CA GLU A 77 16.85 0.22 3.24
C GLU A 77 16.15 1.56 2.99
N ILE A 78 14.89 1.66 3.41
CA ILE A 78 14.07 2.86 3.34
C ILE A 78 13.97 3.41 4.76
N ASN A 79 14.73 4.48 5.02
CA ASN A 79 14.74 5.18 6.30
C ASN A 79 13.58 6.18 6.35
N ILE A 80 12.65 5.95 7.27
CA ILE A 80 11.48 6.81 7.46
C ILE A 80 11.86 8.01 8.35
N PRO A 81 11.48 9.26 7.99
CA PRO A 81 11.78 10.43 8.81
C PRO A 81 11.05 10.40 10.16
N LYS A 82 11.44 11.31 11.07
CA LYS A 82 10.90 11.37 12.43
C LYS A 82 9.40 11.67 12.46
N ILE A 83 8.94 12.53 11.55
CA ILE A 83 7.56 13.01 11.46
C ILE A 83 7.11 12.83 10.02
N LEU A 84 5.98 12.13 9.82
CA LEU A 84 5.29 12.04 8.54
C LEU A 84 3.89 12.64 8.68
N SER A 85 3.74 13.89 8.27
CA SER A 85 2.48 14.63 8.38
C SER A 85 2.41 15.68 7.30
N PHE A 86 1.25 15.78 6.63
CA PHE A 86 0.97 16.85 5.69
C PHE A 86 0.56 18.17 6.39
N ASP A 87 0.40 18.16 7.71
CA ASP A 87 0.08 19.34 8.51
C ASP A 87 1.32 19.89 9.25
N GLU A 88 2.05 19.03 9.98
CA GLU A 88 3.15 19.45 10.88
C GLU A 88 4.55 19.41 10.24
N ASN A 89 4.75 18.64 9.17
CA ASN A 89 6.06 18.44 8.55
C ASN A 89 5.94 18.26 7.03
N LEU A 90 5.14 19.14 6.43
CA LEU A 90 4.63 19.01 5.06
C LEU A 90 5.74 18.92 4.02
N TYR A 91 6.74 19.82 4.05
CA TYR A 91 7.80 19.86 3.05
C TYR A 91 8.66 18.59 3.07
N GLU A 92 9.16 18.21 4.23
CA GLU A 92 9.99 17.03 4.45
C GLU A 92 9.23 15.73 4.12
N THR A 93 7.93 15.69 4.43
CA THR A 93 7.04 14.57 4.08
C THR A 93 6.93 14.42 2.56
N LEU A 94 6.76 15.51 1.81
CA LEU A 94 6.71 15.49 0.34
C LEU A 94 8.06 15.09 -0.27
N VAL A 95 9.15 15.72 0.19
CA VAL A 95 10.52 15.40 -0.26
C VAL A 95 10.83 13.93 -0.05
N PHE A 96 10.41 13.37 1.09
CA PHE A 96 10.58 11.95 1.38
C PHE A 96 9.82 11.06 0.40
N PHE A 97 8.54 11.34 0.12
CA PHE A 97 7.76 10.54 -0.84
C PHE A 97 8.31 10.64 -2.26
N ASN A 98 8.82 11.79 -2.67
CA ASN A 98 9.48 11.94 -3.97
C ASN A 98 10.79 11.13 -4.05
N LYS A 99 11.59 11.11 -2.99
CA LYS A 99 12.78 10.24 -2.90
C LYS A 99 12.42 8.75 -2.97
N ILE A 100 11.33 8.31 -2.34
CA ILE A 100 10.86 6.92 -2.47
C ILE A 100 10.53 6.59 -3.94
N ARG A 101 9.99 7.55 -4.68
CA ARG A 101 9.60 7.35 -6.08
C ARG A 101 10.76 7.22 -7.04
N GLU A 102 11.89 7.85 -6.71
CA GLU A 102 13.14 7.74 -7.47
C GLU A 102 13.81 6.35 -7.34
N ILE A 103 13.34 5.51 -6.41
CA ILE A 103 13.84 4.14 -6.28
C ILE A 103 13.54 3.35 -7.57
N SER A 104 14.60 3.06 -8.32
CA SER A 104 14.57 2.31 -9.58
C SER A 104 14.49 0.80 -9.36
N ASP A 105 13.87 0.08 -10.31
CA ASP A 105 13.80 -1.39 -10.29
C ASP A 105 15.21 -2.00 -10.41
N ASN A 106 15.78 -2.33 -9.25
CA ASN A 106 17.08 -2.95 -9.11
C ASN A 106 16.98 -4.36 -8.49
N LYS A 107 15.76 -4.91 -8.39
CA LYS A 107 15.44 -6.22 -7.77
C LYS A 107 16.02 -6.45 -6.37
N LYS A 108 16.45 -5.40 -5.67
CA LYS A 108 16.95 -5.49 -4.29
C LYS A 108 15.82 -5.87 -3.34
N ARG A 109 16.17 -6.55 -2.24
CA ARG A 109 15.19 -6.80 -1.18
C ARG A 109 14.97 -5.53 -0.38
N LEU A 110 13.71 -5.11 -0.24
CA LEU A 110 13.31 -3.91 0.47
C LEU A 110 13.24 -4.14 1.97
N PHE A 111 13.74 -3.19 2.75
CA PHE A 111 13.62 -3.15 4.20
C PHE A 111 13.17 -1.76 4.63
N ILE A 112 12.14 -1.68 5.47
CA ILE A 112 11.74 -0.42 6.11
C ILE A 112 12.42 -0.28 7.46
N ASN A 113 12.93 0.92 7.73
CA ASN A 113 13.49 1.31 9.01
C ASN A 113 12.72 2.51 9.56
N MET A 114 11.91 2.27 10.60
CA MET A 114 11.10 3.27 11.30
C MET A 114 11.65 3.58 12.71
N GLN A 115 12.92 3.29 12.98
CA GLN A 115 13.48 3.49 14.34
C GLN A 115 13.35 4.93 14.85
N TYR A 116 13.30 5.92 13.95
CA TYR A 116 13.19 7.32 14.29
C TYR A 116 11.78 7.89 14.14
N LEU A 117 10.85 7.16 13.53
CA LEU A 117 9.47 7.64 13.34
C LEU A 117 8.78 7.73 14.70
N THR A 118 8.37 8.93 15.09
CA THR A 118 7.66 9.20 16.34
C THR A 118 6.24 9.70 16.12
N TYR A 119 5.91 10.21 14.94
CA TYR A 119 4.58 10.72 14.62
C TYR A 119 4.23 10.49 13.15
N ILE A 120 3.00 10.01 12.90
CA ILE A 120 2.46 9.82 11.56
C ILE A 120 0.96 10.11 11.54
N THR A 121 0.51 10.91 10.57
CA THR A 121 -0.93 11.11 10.33
C THR A 121 -1.50 9.96 9.48
N PRO A 122 -2.81 9.64 9.60
CA PRO A 122 -3.47 8.64 8.76
C PRO A 122 -3.25 8.85 7.25
N GLU A 123 -3.27 10.10 6.79
CA GLU A 123 -2.99 10.49 5.41
C GLU A 123 -1.58 10.08 4.97
N ALA A 124 -0.57 10.42 5.77
CA ALA A 124 0.81 10.09 5.46
C ALA A 124 1.06 8.57 5.56
N ALA A 125 0.38 7.88 6.48
CA ALA A 125 0.39 6.43 6.56
C ALA A 125 -0.18 5.79 5.29
N LEU A 126 -1.30 6.30 4.76
CA LEU A 126 -1.88 5.83 3.50
C LEU A 126 -0.86 5.95 2.36
N VAL A 127 -0.30 7.14 2.16
CA VAL A 127 0.67 7.40 1.08
C VAL A 127 1.92 6.52 1.24
N LEU A 128 2.46 6.37 2.46
CA LEU A 128 3.61 5.51 2.71
C LEU A 128 3.32 4.06 2.31
N VAL A 129 2.22 3.48 2.80
CA VAL A 129 1.89 2.08 2.51
C VAL A 129 1.60 1.88 1.02
N SER A 130 0.98 2.84 0.34
CA SER A 130 0.78 2.82 -1.11
C SER A 130 2.11 2.83 -1.88
N GLU A 131 3.09 3.63 -1.47
CA GLU A 131 4.42 3.60 -2.07
C GLU A 131 5.14 2.27 -1.83
N LEU A 132 5.03 1.70 -0.64
CA LEU A 132 5.63 0.40 -0.32
C LEU A 132 4.98 -0.74 -1.12
N ASP A 133 3.66 -0.73 -1.30
CA ASP A 133 2.93 -1.68 -2.16
C ASP A 133 3.36 -1.53 -3.63
N ARG A 134 3.47 -0.30 -4.14
CA ARG A 134 3.98 -0.01 -5.49
C ARG A 134 5.38 -0.59 -5.66
N LEU A 135 6.30 -0.32 -4.73
CA LEU A 135 7.67 -0.83 -4.79
C LEU A 135 7.72 -2.36 -4.70
N CYS A 136 6.97 -2.99 -3.81
CA CYS A 136 6.88 -4.45 -3.73
C CYS A 136 6.43 -5.04 -5.08
N THR A 137 5.45 -4.41 -5.72
CA THR A 137 4.91 -4.84 -7.02
C THR A 137 5.94 -4.66 -8.15
N LEU A 138 6.57 -3.49 -8.25
CA LEU A 138 7.54 -3.17 -9.29
C LEU A 138 8.77 -4.07 -9.22
N HIS A 139 9.33 -4.25 -8.01
CA HIS A 139 10.54 -5.05 -7.80
C HIS A 139 10.25 -6.55 -7.69
N LYS A 140 8.98 -6.96 -7.72
CA LYS A 140 8.52 -8.35 -7.51
C LYS A 140 9.14 -8.95 -6.24
N THR A 141 9.13 -8.17 -5.16
CA THR A 141 9.83 -8.49 -3.93
C THR A 141 8.91 -8.33 -2.73
N LYS A 142 9.34 -8.88 -1.59
CA LYS A 142 8.68 -8.66 -0.31
C LYS A 142 9.46 -7.65 0.50
N ILE A 143 8.74 -6.92 1.32
CA ILE A 143 9.34 -5.99 2.27
C ILE A 143 9.61 -6.67 3.60
N GLY A 144 10.78 -6.39 4.17
CA GLY A 144 11.12 -6.75 5.54
C GLY A 144 11.13 -5.54 6.45
N VAL A 145 11.15 -5.78 7.76
CA VAL A 145 11.36 -4.74 8.77
C VAL A 145 12.81 -4.79 9.24
N TYR A 146 13.39 -3.63 9.52
CA TYR A 146 14.73 -3.48 10.09
C TYR A 146 14.62 -3.01 11.54
N ASP A 147 15.37 -3.66 12.45
CA ASP A 147 15.41 -3.33 13.88
C ASP A 147 14.04 -3.05 14.51
N PHE A 148 13.05 -3.91 14.24
CA PHE A 148 11.66 -3.73 14.68
C PHE A 148 11.52 -3.50 16.19
N ASN A 149 12.43 -4.07 17.00
CA ASN A 149 12.45 -3.85 18.44
C ASN A 149 12.76 -2.39 18.85
N LYS A 150 13.41 -1.61 17.98
CA LYS A 150 13.76 -0.20 18.22
C LYS A 150 12.69 0.79 17.80
N TRP A 151 11.66 0.35 17.08
CA TRP A 151 10.60 1.26 16.66
C TRP A 151 9.77 1.71 17.87
N ASN A 152 9.20 2.92 17.79
CA ASN A 152 8.22 3.40 18.75
C ASN A 152 7.02 2.43 18.82
N ASN A 153 6.54 2.12 20.03
CA ASN A 153 5.45 1.16 20.23
C ASN A 153 4.09 1.67 19.74
N GLU A 154 3.80 2.96 19.89
CA GLU A 154 2.57 3.58 19.35
C GLU A 154 2.54 3.45 17.82
N ILE A 155 3.67 3.71 17.17
CA ILE A 155 3.80 3.52 15.71
C ILE A 155 3.57 2.06 15.31
N LYS A 156 4.11 1.09 16.06
CA LYS A 156 3.85 -0.34 15.79
C LYS A 156 2.37 -0.67 15.88
N ASN A 157 1.68 -0.12 16.88
CA ASN A 157 0.27 -0.35 17.15
C ASN A 157 -0.60 0.34 16.09
N ILE A 158 -0.32 1.60 15.73
CA ILE A 158 -1.00 2.29 14.61
C ILE A 158 -0.93 1.44 13.34
N PHE A 159 0.26 0.96 12.96
CA PHE A 159 0.42 0.13 11.77
C PHE A 159 -0.25 -1.25 11.87
N ASN A 160 -0.38 -1.80 13.07
CA ASN A 160 -1.15 -3.00 13.32
C ASN A 160 -2.65 -2.74 13.11
N ASP A 161 -3.16 -1.66 13.68
CA ASP A 161 -4.57 -1.33 13.73
C ASP A 161 -5.12 -0.96 12.34
N ILE A 162 -4.36 -0.19 11.56
CA ILE A 162 -4.69 0.11 10.16
C ILE A 162 -4.43 -1.06 9.20
N GLY A 163 -3.80 -2.14 9.68
CA GLY A 163 -3.63 -3.39 8.92
C GLY A 163 -2.45 -3.41 7.95
N MET A 164 -1.41 -2.58 8.15
CA MET A 164 -0.26 -2.51 7.23
C MET A 164 0.47 -3.85 7.08
N TYR A 165 0.73 -4.55 8.19
CA TYR A 165 1.54 -5.78 8.15
C TYR A 165 0.89 -6.87 7.30
N ASP A 166 -0.42 -7.05 7.45
CA ASP A 166 -1.18 -8.01 6.66
C ASP A 166 -1.27 -7.58 5.20
N PHE A 167 -1.58 -6.30 4.96
CA PHE A 167 -1.70 -5.72 3.61
C PHE A 167 -0.42 -5.88 2.79
N LEU A 168 0.75 -5.58 3.38
CA LEU A 168 2.06 -5.71 2.73
C LEU A 168 2.68 -7.12 2.84
N ASN A 169 1.98 -8.09 3.44
CA ASN A 169 2.46 -9.46 3.68
C ASN A 169 3.82 -9.49 4.45
N ILE A 170 3.95 -8.62 5.45
CA ILE A 170 5.10 -8.53 6.34
C ILE A 170 5.01 -9.65 7.37
N LYS A 171 5.93 -10.60 7.28
CA LYS A 171 5.99 -11.73 8.22
C LYS A 171 6.81 -11.36 9.46
N LEU A 172 6.11 -10.93 10.51
CA LEU A 172 6.69 -10.73 11.83
C LEU A 172 6.95 -12.07 12.54
N SER A 173 8.14 -12.21 13.12
CA SER A 173 8.53 -13.32 13.99
C SER A 173 7.75 -13.30 15.31
N ARG A 174 7.76 -14.42 16.04
CA ARG A 174 7.16 -14.49 17.39
C ARG A 174 7.75 -13.43 18.34
N LYS A 175 9.05 -13.14 18.23
CA LYS A 175 9.70 -12.10 19.06
C LYS A 175 9.18 -10.71 18.70
N GLU A 176 9.00 -10.43 17.41
CA GLU A 176 8.52 -9.14 16.92
C GLU A 176 7.06 -8.90 17.31
N LYS A 177 6.20 -9.90 17.18
CA LYS A 177 4.79 -9.80 17.58
C LYS A 177 4.58 -9.43 19.05
N ARG A 178 5.53 -9.75 19.95
CA ARG A 178 5.46 -9.36 21.37
C ARG A 178 5.63 -7.86 21.61
N TYR A 179 6.13 -7.10 20.63
CA TYR A 179 6.22 -5.63 20.74
C TYR A 179 4.97 -4.92 20.23
N ILE A 180 4.01 -5.64 19.66
CA ILE A 180 2.70 -5.09 19.30
C ILE A 180 1.80 -5.34 20.49
N ILE A 181 1.31 -4.27 21.09
CA ILE A 181 0.40 -4.33 22.21
C ILE A 181 -1.00 -4.14 21.61
N PRO A 182 -1.95 -5.08 21.81
CA PRO A 182 -3.32 -4.87 21.37
C PRO A 182 -3.82 -3.53 21.90
N SER A 183 -4.32 -2.67 21.01
CA SER A 183 -4.97 -1.45 21.43
C SER A 183 -6.23 -1.83 22.22
N ASN A 184 -6.28 -1.45 23.50
CA ASN A 184 -7.51 -1.56 24.30
C ASN A 184 -8.50 -0.43 23.95
N ASN A 185 -8.19 0.41 22.96
CA ASN A 185 -9.03 1.54 22.60
C ASN A 185 -10.23 1.07 21.77
N SER A 186 -11.27 0.63 22.48
CA SER A 186 -12.55 0.17 21.93
C SER A 186 -13.30 1.21 21.09
N ASN A 187 -12.84 2.46 21.09
CA ASN A 187 -13.58 3.60 20.55
C ASN A 187 -13.27 3.86 19.07
N ILE A 188 -12.18 3.28 18.53
CA ILE A 188 -11.81 3.45 17.12
C ILE A 188 -11.96 2.13 16.38
N ILE A 189 -12.85 2.12 15.38
CA ILE A 189 -13.01 1.01 14.45
C ILE A 189 -12.28 1.37 13.15
N TYR A 190 -11.18 0.69 12.87
CA TYR A 190 -10.42 0.91 11.65
C TYR A 190 -10.99 0.14 10.47
N LEU A 191 -11.28 0.88 9.39
CA LEU A 191 -11.35 0.31 8.06
C LEU A 191 -9.92 0.14 7.54
N LYS A 192 -9.37 -1.04 7.82
CA LYS A 192 -8.01 -1.42 7.41
C LYS A 192 -7.78 -1.22 5.92
N PHE A 193 -6.52 -1.02 5.56
CA PHE A 193 -6.07 -0.80 4.18
C PHE A 193 -6.82 -1.64 3.15
N LYS A 194 -7.43 -0.95 2.18
CA LYS A 194 -7.99 -1.54 0.98
C LYS A 194 -7.26 -0.98 -0.24
N SER A 195 -7.27 -1.76 -1.31
CA SER A 195 -6.79 -1.30 -2.61
C SER A 195 -7.59 -1.93 -3.73
N GLY A 196 -7.61 -1.26 -4.86
CA GLY A 196 -8.16 -1.78 -6.11
C GLY A 196 -7.36 -1.28 -7.30
N THR A 197 -7.69 -1.83 -8.47
CA THR A 197 -7.25 -1.31 -9.76
C THR A 197 -8.41 -0.65 -10.46
N SER A 198 -8.12 0.29 -11.36
CA SER A 198 -9.13 1.07 -12.08
C SER A 198 -10.21 0.20 -12.76
N GLY A 199 -9.82 -0.96 -13.29
CA GLY A 199 -10.71 -1.87 -14.03
C GLY A 199 -11.47 -2.92 -13.21
N ASN A 200 -11.39 -2.92 -11.87
CA ASN A 200 -12.07 -3.93 -11.05
C ASN A 200 -13.29 -3.33 -10.34
N GLU A 201 -14.42 -3.19 -11.06
CA GLU A 201 -15.67 -2.64 -10.52
C GLU A 201 -16.26 -3.49 -9.38
N ALA A 202 -16.17 -4.81 -9.47
CA ALA A 202 -16.62 -5.71 -8.41
C ALA A 202 -15.91 -5.42 -7.07
N ARG A 203 -14.61 -5.13 -7.11
CA ARG A 203 -13.85 -4.76 -5.90
C ARG A 203 -14.29 -3.41 -5.33
N LYS A 204 -14.74 -2.47 -6.16
CA LYS A 204 -15.28 -1.17 -5.71
C LYS A 204 -16.56 -1.38 -4.92
N LEU A 205 -17.51 -2.11 -5.51
CA LEU A 205 -18.79 -2.44 -4.87
C LEU A 205 -18.58 -3.22 -3.58
N GLN A 206 -17.64 -4.17 -3.56
CA GLN A 206 -17.32 -4.91 -2.35
C GLN A 206 -16.85 -3.98 -1.21
N ILE A 207 -15.96 -3.03 -1.48
CA ILE A 207 -15.45 -2.12 -0.45
C ILE A 207 -16.55 -1.18 0.04
N VAL A 208 -17.38 -0.69 -0.87
CA VAL A 208 -18.56 0.11 -0.51
C VAL A 208 -19.50 -0.69 0.40
N ASN A 209 -19.79 -1.95 0.06
CA ASN A 209 -20.68 -2.80 0.87
C ASN A 209 -20.04 -3.20 2.22
N GLU A 210 -18.73 -3.46 2.26
CA GLU A 210 -18.00 -3.70 3.51
C GLU A 210 -18.09 -2.48 4.44
N MET A 211 -18.00 -1.27 3.88
CA MET A 211 -18.20 -0.04 4.63
C MET A 211 -19.65 0.10 5.08
N GLU A 212 -20.62 -0.18 4.21
CA GLU A 212 -22.04 -0.17 4.58
C GLU A 212 -22.35 -1.13 5.72
N SER A 213 -21.79 -2.34 5.74
CA SER A 213 -21.96 -3.28 6.86
C SER A 213 -21.45 -2.68 8.16
N LEU A 214 -20.22 -2.15 8.15
CA LEU A 214 -19.61 -1.50 9.31
C LEU A 214 -20.44 -0.30 9.79
N ILE A 215 -21.02 0.46 8.87
CA ILE A 215 -21.87 1.61 9.15
C ILE A 215 -23.25 1.18 9.67
N ASN A 216 -23.83 0.10 9.13
CA ASN A 216 -25.14 -0.42 9.52
C ASN A 216 -25.11 -1.05 10.91
N GLU A 217 -24.06 -1.81 11.22
CA GLU A 217 -23.85 -2.42 12.55
C GLU A 217 -23.75 -1.38 13.67
N ASN A 218 -23.42 -0.12 13.35
CA ASN A 218 -23.18 0.95 14.32
C ASN A 218 -24.23 2.09 14.26
N SER A 219 -25.37 1.90 13.57
CA SER A 219 -26.49 2.87 13.51
C SER A 219 -26.08 4.30 13.10
N ILE A 220 -25.24 4.40 12.07
CA ILE A 220 -24.64 5.64 11.57
C ILE A 220 -25.58 6.34 10.55
N SER A 221 -26.03 7.58 10.80
CA SER A 221 -26.69 8.48 9.82
C SER A 221 -25.74 8.97 8.71
N GLY A 222 -26.28 9.55 7.62
CA GLY A 222 -25.44 10.11 6.53
C GLY A 222 -24.86 9.09 5.53
N LYS A 223 -25.30 7.83 5.61
CA LYS A 223 -24.83 6.67 4.82
C LYS A 223 -24.79 6.91 3.32
N LYS A 224 -25.89 7.45 2.77
CA LYS A 224 -26.04 7.72 1.33
C LYS A 224 -24.97 8.68 0.84
N THR A 225 -24.71 9.76 1.60
CA THR A 225 -23.74 10.79 1.19
C THR A 225 -22.30 10.26 1.29
N LEU A 226 -21.99 9.52 2.35
CA LEU A 226 -20.69 8.89 2.52
C LEU A 226 -20.40 7.86 1.41
N LYS A 227 -21.37 7.00 1.09
CA LYS A 227 -21.30 6.05 -0.03
C LYS A 227 -21.01 6.74 -1.34
N VAL A 228 -21.74 7.82 -1.64
CA VAL A 228 -21.54 8.63 -2.85
C VAL A 228 -20.13 9.19 -2.85
N GLY A 229 -19.64 9.76 -1.75
CA GLY A 229 -18.28 10.29 -1.66
C GLY A 229 -17.19 9.25 -1.95
N ILE A 230 -17.28 8.07 -1.33
CA ILE A 230 -16.34 6.96 -1.57
C ILE A 230 -16.41 6.49 -3.03
N THR A 231 -17.62 6.26 -3.52
CA THR A 231 -17.85 5.76 -4.88
C THR A 231 -17.29 6.74 -5.91
N GLU A 232 -17.61 8.03 -5.77
CA GLU A 232 -17.13 9.09 -6.66
C GLU A 232 -15.61 9.23 -6.60
N ALA A 233 -15.01 9.22 -5.41
CA ALA A 233 -13.56 9.29 -5.27
C ALA A 233 -12.86 8.08 -5.93
N ILE A 234 -13.38 6.86 -5.77
CA ILE A 234 -12.85 5.68 -6.45
C ILE A 234 -13.09 5.75 -7.96
N LEU A 235 -14.25 6.20 -8.42
CA LEU A 235 -14.57 6.35 -9.85
C LEU A 235 -13.68 7.40 -10.53
N ASN A 236 -13.33 8.48 -9.84
CA ASN A 236 -12.38 9.48 -10.34
C ASN A 236 -11.02 8.86 -10.67
N THR A 237 -10.55 7.90 -9.87
CA THR A 237 -9.31 7.17 -10.17
C THR A 237 -9.42 6.37 -11.48
N HIS A 238 -10.60 5.82 -11.78
CA HIS A 238 -10.79 5.01 -12.98
C HIS A 238 -10.91 5.86 -14.24
N HIS A 239 -11.72 6.91 -14.20
CA HIS A 239 -12.08 7.69 -15.39
C HIS A 239 -11.05 8.77 -15.73
N HIS A 240 -10.39 9.35 -14.73
CA HIS A 240 -9.55 10.55 -14.94
C HIS A 240 -8.08 10.32 -14.62
N ALA A 241 -7.77 9.53 -13.57
CA ALA A 241 -6.40 9.39 -13.12
C ALA A 241 -5.53 8.52 -14.06
N TYR A 242 -6.11 7.56 -14.79
CA TYR A 242 -5.34 6.60 -15.61
C TYR A 242 -5.86 6.41 -17.05
N PRO A 243 -5.84 7.45 -17.91
CA PRO A 243 -6.26 7.31 -19.30
C PRO A 243 -5.31 6.38 -20.08
N ASN A 244 -5.75 5.89 -21.24
CA ASN A 244 -5.03 4.83 -21.97
C ASN A 244 -3.65 5.28 -22.47
N ASP A 245 -3.49 6.56 -22.78
CA ASP A 245 -2.25 7.23 -23.18
C ASP A 245 -1.26 7.47 -22.02
N PHE A 246 -1.71 7.37 -20.76
CA PHE A 246 -0.88 7.61 -19.58
C PHE A 246 0.16 6.49 -19.34
N ILE A 247 0.05 5.35 -20.03
CA ILE A 247 0.88 4.14 -19.84
C ILE A 247 2.19 4.20 -20.66
N GLY A 248 2.82 5.38 -20.75
CA GLY A 248 4.12 5.54 -21.42
C GLY A 248 5.32 5.15 -20.55
N ASN A 249 5.26 5.42 -19.24
CA ASN A 249 6.39 5.23 -18.31
C ASN A 249 6.03 4.26 -17.16
N SER A 250 6.96 3.36 -16.83
CA SER A 250 6.76 2.18 -15.98
C SER A 250 6.21 2.45 -14.57
N ILE A 251 6.37 3.66 -14.04
CA ILE A 251 6.05 4.01 -12.65
C ILE A 251 4.54 4.11 -12.36
N TYR A 252 3.69 4.20 -13.38
CA TYR A 252 2.22 4.35 -13.23
C TYR A 252 1.40 3.15 -13.75
N LYS A 253 2.07 2.05 -14.12
CA LYS A 253 1.43 0.90 -14.79
C LYS A 253 0.34 0.19 -13.96
N LEU A 254 0.36 0.38 -12.64
CA LEU A 254 -0.51 -0.40 -11.75
C LEU A 254 -1.96 0.09 -11.75
N LYS A 255 -2.22 1.33 -12.18
CA LYS A 255 -3.56 1.95 -12.16
C LYS A 255 -4.30 1.69 -10.85
N LYS A 256 -3.58 1.83 -9.73
CA LYS A 256 -4.03 1.45 -8.39
C LYS A 256 -4.57 2.65 -7.63
N TRP A 257 -5.45 2.35 -6.70
CA TRP A 257 -5.89 3.26 -5.66
C TRP A 257 -5.88 2.52 -4.33
N TRP A 258 -5.71 3.28 -3.25
CA TRP A 258 -5.69 2.78 -1.88
C TRP A 258 -6.67 3.57 -1.04
N LEU A 259 -7.24 2.91 -0.05
CA LEU A 259 -8.21 3.48 0.87
C LEU A 259 -7.84 3.07 2.30
N LEU A 260 -7.91 4.04 3.21
CA LEU A 260 -7.86 3.86 4.65
C LEU A 260 -9.03 4.64 5.25
N GLY A 261 -9.62 4.14 6.31
CA GLY A 261 -10.59 4.90 7.07
C GLY A 261 -10.68 4.44 8.51
N TYR A 262 -11.37 5.21 9.32
CA TYR A 262 -11.72 4.82 10.68
C TYR A 262 -12.99 5.52 11.13
N ILE A 263 -13.66 4.89 12.09
CA ILE A 263 -14.81 5.42 12.82
C ILE A 263 -14.34 5.65 14.25
N ASN A 264 -14.52 6.86 14.77
CA ASN A 264 -14.39 7.18 16.17
C ASN A 264 -15.79 7.27 16.78
N ILE A 265 -16.12 6.31 17.64
CA ILE A 265 -17.45 6.17 18.24
C ILE A 265 -17.74 7.32 19.22
N ASN A 266 -16.73 7.74 20.00
CA ASN A 266 -16.91 8.79 21.00
C ASN A 266 -17.11 10.15 20.37
N ASP A 267 -16.29 10.44 19.35
CA ASP A 267 -16.33 11.73 18.65
C ASP A 267 -17.43 11.73 17.57
N ASN A 268 -18.18 10.63 17.43
CA ASN A 268 -19.23 10.48 16.42
C ASN A 268 -18.73 10.86 15.01
N ASN A 269 -17.49 10.50 14.68
CA ASN A 269 -16.81 10.96 13.48
C ASN A 269 -16.28 9.78 12.65
N ILE A 270 -16.50 9.81 11.35
CA ILE A 270 -15.85 8.93 10.39
C ILE A 270 -14.86 9.70 9.53
N LYS A 271 -13.66 9.15 9.35
CA LYS A 271 -12.66 9.68 8.42
C LYS A 271 -12.35 8.69 7.33
N ILE A 272 -12.42 9.15 6.08
CA ILE A 272 -12.08 8.38 4.87
C ILE A 272 -10.94 9.07 4.14
N ILE A 273 -9.99 8.26 3.69
CA ILE A 273 -8.79 8.71 3.01
C ILE A 273 -8.58 7.82 1.79
N ILE A 274 -8.51 8.44 0.62
CA ILE A 274 -8.31 7.77 -0.66
C ILE A 274 -7.10 8.39 -1.35
N TYR A 275 -6.24 7.53 -1.89
CA TYR A 275 -5.05 7.94 -2.60
C TYR A 275 -4.91 7.17 -3.90
N ASP A 276 -4.57 7.87 -4.98
CA ASP A 276 -4.13 7.30 -6.24
C ASP A 276 -2.82 7.95 -6.70
N GLN A 277 -2.12 7.28 -7.61
CA GLN A 277 -0.83 7.72 -8.14
C GLN A 277 -0.94 8.15 -9.62
N GLY A 278 -2.13 8.48 -10.11
CA GLY A 278 -2.40 8.81 -11.51
C GLY A 278 -2.16 10.29 -11.86
N LYS A 279 -2.81 10.75 -12.95
CA LYS A 279 -2.85 12.17 -13.31
C LYS A 279 -3.51 12.97 -12.17
N THR A 280 -2.92 14.11 -11.85
CA THR A 280 -3.38 15.01 -10.79
C THR A 280 -4.62 15.78 -11.24
N ILE A 281 -5.46 16.25 -10.32
CA ILE A 281 -6.64 17.07 -10.61
C ILE A 281 -6.28 18.28 -11.51
N PRO A 282 -5.20 19.05 -11.24
CA PRO A 282 -4.77 20.15 -12.12
C PRO A 282 -4.49 19.74 -13.57
N LYS A 283 -4.05 18.49 -13.80
CA LYS A 283 -3.71 17.97 -15.14
C LYS A 283 -4.90 17.32 -15.85
N THR A 284 -5.96 16.98 -15.13
CA THR A 284 -7.18 16.37 -15.70
C THR A 284 -8.29 17.38 -15.96
N LEU A 285 -8.17 18.59 -15.41
CA LEU A 285 -9.20 19.63 -15.52
C LEU A 285 -9.17 20.29 -16.92
N ASP A 286 -10.34 20.55 -17.50
CA ASP A 286 -10.46 21.26 -18.77
C ASP A 286 -10.16 22.75 -18.59
N LEU A 287 -8.90 23.11 -18.84
CA LEU A 287 -8.38 24.45 -18.58
C LEU A 287 -9.09 25.55 -19.40
N LYS A 288 -9.56 25.21 -20.60
CA LYS A 288 -10.24 26.16 -21.51
C LYS A 288 -11.66 26.39 -21.04
N LYS A 289 -12.38 25.31 -20.72
CA LYS A 289 -13.75 25.37 -20.22
C LYS A 289 -13.90 26.26 -18.98
N TYR A 290 -12.93 26.21 -18.07
CA TYR A 290 -12.98 26.93 -16.81
C TYR A 290 -12.16 28.23 -16.79
N PHE A 291 -11.57 28.64 -17.93
CA PHE A 291 -10.70 29.84 -18.02
C PHE A 291 -9.58 29.88 -16.97
N ILE A 292 -8.96 28.72 -16.71
CA ILE A 292 -7.96 28.52 -15.64
C ILE A 292 -6.58 28.15 -16.16
N LEU A 293 -6.29 28.46 -17.43
CA LEU A 293 -5.01 28.14 -18.08
C LEU A 293 -3.80 28.66 -17.28
N ASN A 294 -3.91 29.88 -16.76
CA ASN A 294 -2.85 30.58 -16.02
C ASN A 294 -2.87 30.32 -14.50
N LYS A 295 -3.84 29.52 -14.01
CA LYS A 295 -3.96 29.24 -12.57
C LYS A 295 -2.95 28.19 -12.12
N ASN A 296 -2.47 28.34 -10.88
CA ASN A 296 -1.60 27.36 -10.24
C ASN A 296 -2.39 26.10 -9.80
N ASP A 297 -1.68 25.06 -9.35
CA ASP A 297 -2.31 23.78 -8.98
C ASP A 297 -3.33 23.92 -7.85
N ALA A 298 -3.09 24.77 -6.85
CA ALA A 298 -4.00 24.98 -5.72
C ALA A 298 -5.31 25.65 -6.19
N GLU A 299 -5.19 26.68 -7.02
CA GLU A 299 -6.33 27.36 -7.62
C GLU A 299 -7.15 26.46 -8.58
N LYS A 300 -6.49 25.52 -9.27
CA LYS A 300 -7.16 24.51 -10.09
C LYS A 300 -7.94 23.51 -9.25
N ILE A 301 -7.40 23.09 -8.10
CA ILE A 301 -8.13 22.24 -7.14
C ILE A 301 -9.34 23.00 -6.58
N LEU A 302 -9.14 24.24 -6.15
CA LEU A 302 -10.24 25.10 -5.68
C LEU A 302 -11.33 25.22 -6.75
N THR A 303 -10.94 25.48 -8.00
CA THR A 303 -11.88 25.55 -9.12
C THR A 303 -12.61 24.21 -9.30
N ALA A 304 -11.92 23.07 -9.25
CA ALA A 304 -12.54 21.75 -9.38
C ALA A 304 -13.58 21.48 -8.28
N VAL A 305 -13.30 21.89 -7.05
CA VAL A 305 -14.24 21.75 -5.93
C VAL A 305 -15.48 22.62 -6.13
N GLU A 306 -15.31 23.91 -6.47
CA GLU A 306 -16.43 24.85 -6.62
C GLU A 306 -17.23 24.63 -7.92
N THR A 307 -16.58 24.22 -9.01
CA THR A 307 -17.20 24.13 -10.36
C THR A 307 -17.78 22.77 -10.72
N SER A 308 -17.85 21.84 -9.76
CA SER A 308 -18.48 20.50 -9.87
C SER A 308 -19.95 20.50 -10.35
N GLU A 309 -20.54 21.64 -10.68
CA GLU A 309 -21.92 21.81 -11.17
C GLU A 309 -22.10 21.63 -12.69
N SER A 310 -21.09 21.95 -13.53
CA SER A 310 -21.39 22.37 -14.91
C SER A 310 -20.80 21.54 -16.05
N SER A 311 -20.35 20.29 -15.82
CA SER A 311 -19.57 19.55 -16.85
C SER A 311 -20.00 18.18 -17.32
N THR A 312 -21.18 17.68 -16.97
CA THR A 312 -21.75 16.54 -17.70
C THR A 312 -23.28 16.58 -17.74
N LYS A 313 -23.86 16.60 -18.95
CA LYS A 313 -25.28 16.28 -19.22
C LYS A 313 -25.58 14.77 -19.06
N LEU A 314 -24.85 14.10 -18.17
CA LEU A 314 -25.09 12.72 -17.75
C LEU A 314 -25.41 12.83 -16.27
N GLU A 315 -26.61 12.39 -15.88
CA GLU A 315 -27.23 12.66 -14.58
C GLU A 315 -26.36 12.31 -13.35
N ASN A 316 -25.33 11.46 -13.53
CA ASN A 316 -24.51 10.88 -12.48
C ASN A 316 -22.97 11.07 -12.63
N ARG A 317 -22.48 12.14 -13.28
CA ARG A 317 -21.02 12.42 -13.30
C ARG A 317 -20.68 13.83 -12.81
N GLY A 318 -19.48 13.99 -12.26
CA GLY A 318 -18.86 15.30 -11.94
C GLY A 318 -19.26 15.95 -10.62
N LYS A 319 -20.16 15.34 -9.84
CA LYS A 319 -20.68 15.91 -8.56
C LYS A 319 -19.86 15.52 -7.32
N GLY A 320 -18.89 14.61 -7.46
CA GLY A 320 -18.19 13.96 -6.34
C GLY A 320 -17.55 14.88 -5.32
N LEU A 321 -16.68 15.81 -5.74
CA LEU A 321 -15.96 16.70 -4.81
C LEU A 321 -16.92 17.63 -4.04
N LYS A 322 -17.96 18.15 -4.71
CA LYS A 322 -19.01 18.95 -4.05
C LYS A 322 -19.81 18.12 -3.06
N SER A 323 -20.18 16.88 -3.39
CA SER A 323 -20.87 15.98 -2.46
C SER A 323 -20.03 15.67 -1.22
N ILE A 324 -18.71 15.46 -1.39
CA ILE A 324 -17.77 15.27 -0.28
C ILE A 324 -17.69 16.53 0.58
N LYS A 325 -17.54 17.72 -0.03
CA LYS A 325 -17.53 18.99 0.72
C LYS A 325 -18.85 19.20 1.47
N LYS A 326 -19.99 18.92 0.84
CA LYS A 326 -21.33 18.98 1.48
C LYS A 326 -21.43 18.03 2.66
N TYR A 327 -20.84 16.84 2.58
CA TYR A 327 -20.79 15.91 3.69
C TYR A 327 -19.99 16.48 4.87
N ALA A 328 -18.77 16.96 4.61
CA ALA A 328 -17.95 17.61 5.63
C ALA A 328 -18.68 18.83 6.25
N LYS A 329 -19.45 19.59 5.46
CA LYS A 329 -20.23 20.74 5.97
C LYS A 329 -21.27 20.37 7.04
N LYS A 330 -21.73 19.11 7.10
CA LYS A 330 -22.74 18.64 8.06
C LYS A 330 -22.17 18.27 9.43
N SER A 331 -20.84 18.30 9.59
CA SER A 331 -20.13 17.95 10.83
C SER A 331 -19.50 19.19 11.42
N ASP A 332 -19.65 19.43 12.72
CA ASP A 332 -19.06 20.62 13.36
C ASP A 332 -17.53 20.67 13.25
N ASP A 333 -16.89 19.49 13.28
CA ASP A 333 -15.46 19.26 13.10
C ASP A 333 -15.09 18.82 11.66
N GLY A 334 -16.01 19.05 10.72
CA GLY A 334 -15.91 18.59 9.34
C GLY A 334 -14.73 19.18 8.58
N GLU A 335 -14.03 18.33 7.84
CA GLU A 335 -12.80 18.63 7.13
C GLU A 335 -12.82 17.94 5.76
N LEU A 336 -12.31 18.63 4.74
CA LEU A 336 -11.95 18.05 3.45
C LEU A 336 -10.56 18.53 3.06
N VAL A 337 -9.61 17.61 2.97
CA VAL A 337 -8.24 17.85 2.50
C VAL A 337 -8.04 17.21 1.13
N ILE A 338 -7.49 17.97 0.18
CA ILE A 338 -7.07 17.49 -1.13
C ILE A 338 -5.63 17.92 -1.37
N ILE A 339 -4.77 16.93 -1.66
CA ILE A 339 -3.38 17.16 -2.07
C ILE A 339 -3.22 16.52 -3.45
N SER A 340 -2.96 17.34 -4.47
CA SER A 340 -2.84 16.85 -5.86
C SER A 340 -1.81 17.65 -6.63
N GLY A 341 -0.71 17.00 -7.04
CA GLY A 341 0.42 17.71 -7.63
C GLY A 341 1.03 18.68 -6.63
N LYS A 342 1.21 19.95 -7.01
CA LYS A 342 1.66 21.00 -6.09
C LYS A 342 0.52 21.71 -5.37
N GLY A 343 -0.74 21.32 -5.60
CA GLY A 343 -1.88 21.98 -4.98
C GLY A 343 -2.24 21.36 -3.64
N TYR A 344 -2.51 22.21 -2.66
CA TYR A 344 -3.12 21.87 -1.38
C TYR A 344 -4.42 22.65 -1.23
N TYR A 345 -5.48 21.93 -0.85
CA TYR A 345 -6.78 22.49 -0.49
C TYR A 345 -7.22 21.87 0.83
N LYS A 346 -7.65 22.69 1.78
CA LYS A 346 -8.28 22.25 3.01
C LYS A 346 -9.49 23.10 3.30
N TYR A 347 -10.64 22.46 3.40
CA TYR A 347 -11.85 23.05 3.94
C TYR A 347 -12.01 22.59 5.38
N THR A 348 -12.34 23.52 6.28
CA THR A 348 -12.67 23.23 7.68
C THR A 348 -14.01 23.87 8.00
N LYS A 349 -14.99 23.08 8.46
CA LYS A 349 -16.31 23.56 8.86
C LYS A 349 -16.24 24.44 10.10
N ASN A 350 -15.33 24.13 11.03
CA ASN A 350 -14.98 25.03 12.10
C ASN A 350 -14.46 26.35 11.50
N ASN A 351 -15.18 27.45 11.74
CA ASN A 351 -15.01 28.77 11.12
C ASN A 351 -15.31 28.89 9.61
N ASP A 352 -15.84 27.85 8.95
CA ASP A 352 -16.13 27.79 7.49
C ASP A 352 -14.95 28.28 6.63
N THR A 353 -13.74 27.82 6.95
CA THR A 353 -12.50 28.30 6.32
C THR A 353 -12.06 27.43 5.15
N ILE A 354 -11.45 28.06 4.14
CA ILE A 354 -10.77 27.40 3.03
C ILE A 354 -9.32 27.85 3.01
N GLU A 355 -8.40 26.92 3.23
CA GLU A 355 -6.98 27.08 2.98
C GLU A 355 -6.67 26.53 1.57
N SER A 356 -6.05 27.36 0.74
CA SER A 356 -5.58 26.97 -0.59
C SER A 356 -4.16 27.48 -0.76
N LYS A 357 -3.20 26.58 -0.97
CA LYS A 357 -1.78 26.95 -1.09
C LYS A 357 -1.02 26.10 -2.09
N LEU A 358 -0.03 26.72 -2.72
CA LEU A 358 0.93 26.04 -3.57
C LEU A 358 2.04 25.44 -2.71
N LEU A 359 2.29 24.15 -2.89
CA LEU A 359 3.30 23.38 -2.20
C LEU A 359 4.69 23.59 -2.84
N ALA A 360 5.72 23.60 -1.99
CA ALA A 360 7.10 23.71 -2.44
C ALA A 360 7.55 22.48 -3.25
N ASP A 361 6.99 21.31 -2.95
CA ASP A 361 7.21 20.07 -3.70
C ASP A 361 5.86 19.40 -4.05
N ASN A 362 5.87 18.47 -5.01
CA ASN A 362 4.65 17.81 -5.44
C ASN A 362 4.35 16.54 -4.63
N LEU A 363 3.07 16.27 -4.39
CA LEU A 363 2.59 14.91 -4.18
C LEU A 363 2.20 14.34 -5.54
N GLN A 364 2.84 13.24 -5.91
CA GLN A 364 2.49 12.54 -7.14
C GLN A 364 1.13 11.85 -6.99
N GLY A 365 0.22 12.10 -7.92
CA GLY A 365 -1.16 11.62 -7.85
C GLY A 365 -2.06 12.52 -7.01
N THR A 366 -3.12 11.93 -6.44
CA THR A 366 -4.15 12.67 -5.73
C THR A 366 -4.52 11.97 -4.42
N LEU A 367 -4.38 12.68 -3.32
CA LEU A 367 -4.89 12.31 -2.00
C LEU A 367 -6.14 13.14 -1.72
N ILE A 368 -7.22 12.47 -1.32
CA ILE A 368 -8.45 13.09 -0.83
C ILE A 368 -8.76 12.48 0.53
N SER A 369 -8.87 13.32 1.54
CA SER A 369 -9.23 12.96 2.91
C SER A 369 -10.43 13.79 3.32
N TRP A 370 -11.43 13.19 3.93
CA TRP A 370 -12.52 13.93 4.53
C TRP A 370 -13.03 13.22 5.76
N ASN A 371 -13.61 14.00 6.66
CA ASN A 371 -14.30 13.47 7.83
C ASN A 371 -15.74 14.00 7.89
N GLY A 372 -16.53 13.45 8.80
CA GLY A 372 -17.86 13.97 9.08
C GLY A 372 -18.62 13.18 10.13
N CYS A 373 -19.74 13.74 10.55
CA CYS A 373 -20.58 13.15 11.58
C CYS A 373 -21.16 11.80 11.14
N ILE A 374 -21.20 10.92 12.12
CA ILE A 374 -21.84 9.62 12.09
C ILE A 374 -23.33 9.75 12.45
N LYS A 375 -23.70 10.65 13.36
CA LYS A 375 -25.11 10.98 13.72
C LYS A 375 -25.37 12.45 13.39
N SER A 376 -26.31 12.74 12.50
CA SER A 376 -26.85 14.09 12.30
C SER A 376 -28.05 14.28 13.22
N GLU A 377 -28.11 15.40 13.93
CA GLU A 377 -29.32 15.83 14.66
C GLU A 377 -30.50 16.14 13.71
N ILE A 378 -30.24 16.16 12.40
CA ILE A 378 -31.20 16.41 11.32
C ILE A 378 -31.48 15.09 10.59
N ASP A 379 -32.03 14.11 11.29
CA ASP A 379 -32.86 13.06 10.66
C ASP A 379 -34.33 13.53 10.79
N ILE A 380 -34.71 14.56 10.02
CA ILE A 380 -36.11 14.85 9.73
C ILE A 380 -36.33 14.46 8.27
N ASP A 381 -37.03 13.34 8.10
CA ASP A 381 -37.62 12.79 6.88
C ASP A 381 -36.74 12.60 5.63
N GLU A 382 -36.15 11.42 5.51
CA GLU A 382 -35.80 10.83 4.21
C GLU A 382 -37.01 10.16 3.51
N THR A 383 -38.25 10.33 4.01
CA THR A 383 -39.48 9.76 3.41
C THR A 383 -40.10 10.62 2.29
N LEU A 384 -39.61 11.84 2.07
CA LEU A 384 -40.20 12.79 1.11
C LEU A 384 -39.65 12.73 -0.32
N TYR A 385 -38.91 11.68 -0.70
CA TYR A 385 -38.36 11.53 -2.06
C TYR A 385 -38.78 10.23 -2.78
N GLU A 386 -39.88 9.59 -2.36
CA GLU A 386 -40.46 8.42 -3.08
C GLU A 386 -41.71 8.72 -3.93
N GLU A 387 -42.16 9.97 -4.04
CA GLU A 387 -43.21 10.33 -5.01
C GLU A 387 -42.81 11.58 -5.81
N GLU A 388 -42.23 11.34 -7.00
CA GLU A 388 -42.62 11.96 -8.29
C GLU A 388 -41.78 11.40 -9.46
#